data_AF-A0AAP3DNY2-F1
#
_entry.id   AF-A0AAP3DNY2-F1
#
_cell.length_a   1.000
_cell.length_b   1.000
_cell.length_c   1.000
_cell.angle_alpha   90.00
_cell.angle_beta   90.00
_cell.angle_gamma   90.00
#
_symmetry.space_group_name_H-M   'P 1'
#
loop_
_entity.id
_entity.type
_entity.pdbx_description
1 polymer ?
#
loop_
_entity_poly.entity_id
_entity_poly.type
_entity_poly.pdbx_seq_one_letter_code
_entity_poly.pdbx_strand_id
1 'polypeptide(L)'
;MTYELVYRSSKGNNNYWSVNERFTRKETGHFQWSSAIEINQIFPQLKAKYPTLFAKKKTERFYYLDVKSSKLIKLSPDQEEIKAALTPDGIPQDNYTCPLKITDSKYYAIAIDAPDGRYYFNTSKGVFLKTVNDEVRRWREFDKAAATANTIRVNKKIWNKYPDWNPLSNYVINLKTGAIVWPNKELNSFFPASFESNYGTTNSAFLLMMLEQLDTQLQEHFSSINQQPMNTIEDPIEIPQIDFERYNAKETFIALSYIVRVIVQKPLIDKALKCYDKELLQDYLHTIELADLSRFNANEFTNQLQQTRLKRRKIKNLALFLNIIAENMNVEKILKQLWQEPSLRNCYHYRHPETGQRMLDIMNVKSGEGRAGENY
;
A
#
# COMPACT_ATOMS: atom_id res chain seq x y z
N MET A 1 28.53 11.00 -28.69
CA MET A 1 29.34 11.47 -27.53
C MET A 1 29.32 10.32 -26.54
N THR A 2 30.42 10.02 -25.85
CA THR A 2 30.46 8.89 -24.92
C THR A 2 30.47 9.39 -23.49
N TYR A 3 29.63 8.79 -22.67
CA TYR A 3 29.45 9.18 -21.28
C TYR A 3 29.70 7.99 -20.36
N GLU A 4 30.36 8.22 -19.23
CA GLU A 4 30.69 7.17 -18.26
C GLU A 4 30.05 7.45 -16.90
N LEU A 5 29.50 6.42 -16.26
CA LEU A 5 28.97 6.53 -14.90
C LEU A 5 30.13 6.53 -13.89
N VAL A 6 30.23 7.60 -13.10
CA VAL A 6 31.31 7.82 -12.13
C VAL A 6 30.78 7.96 -10.72
N TYR A 7 31.36 7.22 -9.79
CA TYR A 7 31.19 7.43 -8.36
C TYR A 7 32.44 8.07 -7.75
N ARG A 8 32.28 9.28 -7.19
CA ARG A 8 33.35 9.99 -6.50
C ARG A 8 33.36 9.65 -5.01
N SER A 9 34.41 8.97 -4.56
CA SER A 9 34.57 8.63 -3.15
C SER A 9 34.80 9.88 -2.26
N SER A 10 34.62 9.75 -0.94
CA SER A 10 34.93 10.85 0.01
C SER A 10 36.38 11.29 -0.03
N LYS A 11 37.28 10.40 -0.46
CA LYS A 11 38.72 10.66 -0.58
C LYS A 11 39.09 11.32 -1.92
N GLY A 12 38.11 11.70 -2.75
CA GLY A 12 38.33 12.36 -4.03
C GLY A 12 38.52 11.41 -5.22
N ASN A 13 38.76 10.12 -4.99
CA ASN A 13 38.98 9.14 -6.07
C ASN A 13 37.71 8.83 -6.87
N ASN A 14 37.84 8.78 -8.19
CA ASN A 14 36.80 8.38 -9.13
C ASN A 14 36.78 6.85 -9.28
N ASN A 15 35.59 6.26 -9.32
CA ASN A 15 35.38 4.86 -9.62
C ASN A 15 34.34 4.78 -10.73
N TYR A 16 34.67 4.10 -11.81
CA TYR A 16 33.87 4.05 -13.03
C TYR A 16 33.08 2.76 -13.10
N TRP A 17 31.86 2.82 -13.64
CA TRP A 17 31.09 1.63 -13.94
C TRP A 17 31.77 0.88 -15.09
N SER A 18 32.09 -0.39 -14.89
CA SER A 18 32.80 -1.22 -15.87
C SER A 18 31.87 -2.10 -16.68
N VAL A 19 32.34 -2.61 -17.82
CA VAL A 19 31.65 -3.64 -18.63
C VAL A 19 31.33 -4.92 -17.87
N ASN A 20 32.07 -5.20 -16.79
CA ASN A 20 31.81 -6.33 -15.88
C ASN A 20 30.82 -5.98 -14.76
N GLU A 21 29.97 -4.98 -14.98
CA GLU A 21 28.85 -4.59 -14.09
C GLU A 21 29.29 -4.30 -12.63
N ARG A 22 30.45 -3.65 -12.47
CA ARG A 22 31.01 -3.25 -11.16
C ARG A 22 31.75 -1.92 -11.22
N PHE A 23 32.00 -1.31 -10.06
CA PHE A 23 32.82 -0.11 -9.97
C PHE A 23 34.32 -0.45 -9.91
N THR A 24 35.10 0.14 -10.81
CA THR A 24 36.56 -0.05 -10.91
C THR A 24 37.31 1.28 -10.91
N ARG A 25 38.60 1.25 -10.55
CA ARG A 25 39.54 2.39 -10.70
C ARG A 25 40.51 2.21 -11.86
N LYS A 26 40.49 1.05 -12.50
CA LYS A 26 41.35 0.77 -13.67
C LYS A 26 40.97 1.74 -14.77
N GLU A 27 41.94 2.25 -15.52
CA GLU A 27 41.72 3.21 -16.61
C GLU A 27 41.07 2.58 -17.85
N THR A 28 40.84 1.26 -17.85
CA THR A 28 40.31 0.50 -18.97
C THR A 28 39.10 -0.34 -18.57
N GLY A 29 38.22 -0.62 -19.53
CA GLY A 29 37.04 -1.46 -19.35
C GLY A 29 35.83 -0.74 -18.75
N HIS A 30 35.74 0.58 -18.90
CA HIS A 30 34.57 1.35 -18.50
C HIS A 30 33.41 1.09 -19.46
N PHE A 31 32.19 1.05 -18.92
CA PHE A 31 30.98 1.00 -19.71
C PHE A 31 30.62 2.43 -20.15
N GLN A 32 30.43 2.62 -21.45
CA GLN A 32 30.15 3.92 -22.05
C GLN A 32 28.73 3.94 -22.64
N TRP A 33 28.00 5.01 -22.39
CA TRP A 33 26.69 5.28 -22.96
C TRP A 33 26.75 6.33 -24.06
N SER A 34 25.77 6.29 -24.96
CA SER A 34 25.70 7.14 -26.14
C SER A 34 25.13 8.52 -25.84
N SER A 35 24.39 8.67 -24.73
CA SER A 35 23.81 9.93 -24.29
C SER A 35 23.81 10.09 -22.76
N ALA A 36 23.82 11.34 -22.28
CA ALA A 36 23.68 11.65 -20.86
C ALA A 36 22.28 11.35 -20.32
N ILE A 37 21.25 11.45 -21.17
CA ILE A 37 19.85 11.14 -20.83
C ILE A 37 19.73 9.65 -20.50
N GLU A 38 20.35 8.80 -21.31
CA GLU A 38 20.38 7.35 -21.12
C GLU A 38 20.99 6.94 -19.78
N ILE A 39 22.07 7.61 -19.34
CA ILE A 39 22.66 7.37 -18.01
C ILE A 39 21.68 7.76 -16.88
N ASN A 40 21.00 8.91 -17.00
CA ASN A 40 20.05 9.33 -15.97
C ASN A 40 18.85 8.38 -15.88
N GLN A 41 18.35 7.88 -17.01
CA GLN A 41 17.23 6.94 -17.06
C GLN A 41 17.60 5.53 -16.56
N ILE A 42 18.81 5.04 -16.87
CA ILE A 42 19.22 3.68 -16.51
C ILE A 42 19.79 3.61 -15.09
N PHE A 43 20.24 4.72 -14.50
CA PHE A 43 20.83 4.76 -13.17
C PHE A 43 19.90 4.21 -12.06
N PRO A 44 18.60 4.57 -11.99
CA PRO A 44 17.65 3.94 -11.08
C PRO A 44 17.55 2.41 -11.27
N GLN A 45 17.55 1.96 -12.52
CA GLN A 45 17.46 0.53 -12.87
C GLN A 45 18.72 -0.23 -12.46
N LEU A 46 19.91 0.35 -12.68
CA LEU A 46 21.19 -0.23 -12.23
C LEU A 46 21.26 -0.34 -10.70
N LYS A 47 20.73 0.66 -9.99
CA LYS A 47 20.67 0.66 -8.53
C LYS A 47 19.72 -0.43 -8.00
N ALA A 48 18.61 -0.66 -8.69
CA ALA A 48 17.68 -1.75 -8.38
C ALA A 48 18.26 -3.14 -8.72
N LYS A 49 18.97 -3.26 -9.84
CA LYS A 49 19.56 -4.53 -10.32
C LYS A 49 20.79 -4.97 -9.50
N TYR A 50 21.60 -4.02 -9.00
CA TYR A 50 22.83 -4.33 -8.24
C TYR A 50 22.86 -3.70 -6.84
N PRO A 51 21.89 -3.97 -5.96
CA PRO A 51 21.69 -3.22 -4.72
C PRO A 51 22.92 -3.22 -3.80
N THR A 52 23.68 -4.32 -3.74
CA THR A 52 24.88 -4.46 -2.90
C THR A 52 26.06 -3.57 -3.35
N LEU A 53 26.21 -3.33 -4.65
CA LEU A 53 27.29 -2.49 -5.21
C LEU A 53 27.05 -0.99 -4.98
N PHE A 54 25.77 -0.61 -4.85
CA PHE A 54 25.31 0.75 -4.61
C PHE A 54 24.97 1.04 -3.13
N ALA A 55 24.72 0.03 -2.30
CA ALA A 55 24.28 0.20 -0.90
C ALA A 55 25.18 1.10 -0.04
N LYS A 56 26.49 1.08 -0.26
CA LYS A 56 27.48 1.88 0.48
C LYS A 56 27.87 3.19 -0.23
N LYS A 57 27.22 3.52 -1.34
CA LYS A 57 27.53 4.69 -2.17
C LYS A 57 26.41 5.72 -2.05
N LYS A 58 26.78 6.96 -1.75
CA LYS A 58 25.81 8.04 -1.60
C LYS A 58 25.38 8.57 -2.98
N THR A 59 24.07 8.72 -3.21
CA THR A 59 23.50 9.11 -4.51
C THR A 59 24.05 10.45 -5.02
N GLU A 60 24.28 11.41 -4.12
CA GLU A 60 24.80 12.74 -4.45
C GLU A 60 26.26 12.76 -4.92
N ARG A 61 26.94 11.61 -4.89
CA ARG A 61 28.32 11.42 -5.32
C ARG A 61 28.44 10.67 -6.64
N PHE A 62 27.32 10.47 -7.33
CA PHE A 62 27.31 9.98 -8.70
C PHE A 62 27.30 11.12 -9.70
N TYR A 63 28.06 10.92 -10.76
CA TYR A 63 28.28 11.85 -11.85
C TYR A 63 28.28 11.05 -13.15
N TYR A 64 27.99 11.71 -14.26
CA TYR A 64 28.43 11.22 -15.55
C TYR A 64 29.62 12.06 -16.02
N LEU A 65 30.62 11.38 -16.57
CA LEU A 65 31.78 12.00 -17.21
C LEU A 65 31.48 12.09 -18.71
N ASP A 66 31.52 13.29 -19.28
CA ASP A 66 31.63 13.44 -20.73
C ASP A 66 33.07 13.18 -21.15
N VAL A 67 33.30 12.07 -21.85
CA VAL A 67 34.64 11.62 -22.26
C VAL A 67 35.30 12.62 -23.20
N LYS A 68 34.53 13.37 -24.01
CA LYS A 68 35.10 14.35 -24.96
C LYS A 68 35.54 15.63 -24.27
N SER A 69 34.74 16.16 -23.35
CA SER A 69 35.03 17.41 -22.65
C SER A 69 35.76 17.21 -21.31
N SER A 70 35.96 15.96 -20.88
CA SER A 70 36.49 15.58 -19.56
C SER A 70 35.76 16.23 -18.39
N LYS A 71 34.50 16.62 -18.60
CA LYS A 71 33.69 17.32 -17.61
C LYS A 71 32.85 16.33 -16.81
N LEU A 72 33.00 16.38 -15.49
CA LEU A 72 32.14 15.66 -14.56
C LEU A 72 30.87 16.48 -14.29
N ILE A 73 29.73 15.90 -14.62
CA ILE A 73 28.42 16.52 -14.42
C ILE A 73 27.62 15.65 -13.45
N LYS A 74 27.03 16.29 -12.45
CA LYS A 74 26.32 15.58 -11.38
C LYS A 74 25.09 14.87 -11.94
N LEU A 75 24.90 13.61 -11.56
CA LEU A 75 23.70 12.87 -11.91
C LEU A 75 22.49 13.51 -11.21
N SER A 76 21.46 13.82 -11.99
CA SER A 76 20.20 14.37 -11.50
C SER A 76 19.06 13.52 -12.05
N PRO A 77 18.84 12.33 -11.46
CA PRO A 77 17.81 11.39 -11.93
C PRO A 77 16.38 11.95 -11.82
N ASP A 78 16.18 13.09 -11.16
CA ASP A 78 14.87 13.72 -10.92
C ASP A 78 14.59 14.92 -11.87
N GLN A 79 15.34 15.10 -12.96
CA GLN A 79 15.01 16.09 -13.98
C GLN A 79 14.25 15.43 -15.15
N GLU A 80 12.93 15.28 -15.00
CA GLU A 80 12.04 15.22 -16.16
C GLU A 80 11.72 16.66 -16.62
N GLU A 81 12.56 17.21 -17.49
CA GLU A 81 12.01 18.01 -18.59
C GLU A 81 11.52 17.02 -19.63
N ILE A 82 10.21 16.75 -19.66
CA ILE A 82 9.38 16.64 -20.88
C ILE A 82 7.91 16.59 -20.44
N LYS A 83 7.20 17.62 -20.91
CA LYS A 83 5.75 17.83 -20.90
C LYS A 83 4.93 16.55 -21.09
N ALA A 84 3.92 16.33 -20.25
CA ALA A 84 2.50 16.32 -20.61
C ALA A 84 1.66 15.61 -19.53
N ALA A 85 0.95 16.38 -18.71
CA ALA A 85 -0.39 16.04 -18.20
C ALA A 85 -0.89 17.18 -17.30
N LEU A 86 -1.66 18.11 -17.88
CA LEU A 86 -2.69 18.79 -17.12
C LEU A 86 -3.79 17.75 -16.86
N THR A 87 -3.95 17.33 -15.60
CA THR A 87 -5.20 16.73 -15.12
C THR A 87 -5.82 17.61 -14.03
N PRO A 88 -7.15 17.60 -13.90
CA PRO A 88 -7.93 18.74 -13.38
C PRO A 88 -8.05 18.83 -11.85
N ASP A 89 -7.33 18.02 -11.08
CA ASP A 89 -7.45 18.00 -9.62
C ASP A 89 -6.10 18.30 -8.97
N GLY A 90 -5.91 19.59 -8.67
CA GLY A 90 -4.71 20.14 -8.09
C GLY A 90 -4.46 19.68 -6.65
N ILE A 91 -3.74 18.56 -6.50
CA ILE A 91 -2.94 18.29 -5.31
C ILE A 91 -1.51 17.97 -5.80
N PRO A 92 -0.48 18.76 -5.46
CA PRO A 92 0.88 18.45 -5.83
C PRO A 92 1.32 17.19 -5.08
N GLN A 93 1.45 16.08 -5.80
CA GLN A 93 2.34 15.02 -5.36
C GLN A 93 3.78 15.46 -5.67
N ASP A 94 4.62 15.33 -4.64
CA ASP A 94 6.07 15.49 -4.62
C ASP A 94 6.64 16.91 -4.69
N ASN A 95 7.05 17.38 -3.50
CA ASN A 95 8.37 17.98 -3.27
C ASN A 95 8.61 18.13 -1.75
N TYR A 96 8.90 17.02 -1.05
CA TYR A 96 9.54 17.10 0.27
C TYR A 96 10.92 16.45 0.23
N THR A 97 11.95 17.28 0.08
CA THR A 97 13.33 16.91 0.38
C THR A 97 13.46 16.80 1.91
N CYS A 98 13.72 15.59 2.42
CA CYS A 98 13.90 15.37 3.85
C CYS A 98 15.08 16.21 4.39
N PRO A 99 14.87 17.14 5.34
CA PRO A 99 15.93 18.03 5.85
C PRO A 99 16.83 17.36 6.91
N LEU A 100 16.65 16.07 7.20
CA LEU A 100 17.31 15.43 8.33
C LEU A 100 18.49 14.57 7.89
N LYS A 101 19.70 15.00 8.29
CA LYS A 101 20.89 14.14 8.36
C LYS A 101 20.70 13.10 9.46
N ILE A 102 19.92 12.04 9.20
CA ILE A 102 19.73 10.95 10.16
C ILE A 102 20.97 10.07 10.14
N THR A 103 21.80 10.18 11.17
CA THR A 103 22.98 9.33 11.41
C THR A 103 22.63 8.01 12.10
N ASP A 104 21.42 7.89 12.67
CA ASP A 104 20.93 6.67 13.31
C ASP A 104 20.34 5.67 12.29
N SER A 105 20.46 4.41 12.63
CA SER A 105 19.81 3.25 12.03
C SER A 105 18.27 3.26 12.08
N LYS A 106 17.64 4.21 12.78
CA LYS A 106 16.16 4.33 12.91
C LYS A 106 15.62 5.36 11.93
N TYR A 107 14.92 4.91 10.90
CA TYR A 107 14.48 5.76 9.79
C TYR A 107 13.03 5.56 9.36
N TYR A 108 12.29 4.65 9.98
CA TYR A 108 10.84 4.57 9.80
C TYR A 108 10.15 5.43 10.84
N ALA A 109 9.20 6.25 10.41
CA ALA A 109 8.36 7.06 11.30
C ALA A 109 6.89 6.95 10.86
N ILE A 110 5.98 7.15 11.82
CA ILE A 110 4.55 7.18 11.55
C ILE A 110 4.16 8.64 11.36
N ALA A 111 3.47 8.94 10.28
CA ALA A 111 3.03 10.27 9.95
C ALA A 111 1.54 10.29 9.55
N ILE A 112 0.95 11.48 9.56
CA ILE A 112 -0.39 11.75 9.07
C ILE A 112 -0.38 13.14 8.41
N ASP A 113 -1.04 13.25 7.27
CA ASP A 113 -1.19 14.53 6.59
C ASP A 113 -2.56 15.13 6.98
N ALA A 114 -2.53 16.34 7.50
CA ALA A 114 -3.71 17.14 7.87
C ALA A 114 -3.75 18.41 7.00
N PRO A 115 -4.87 19.16 6.96
CA PRO A 115 -5.03 20.32 6.08
C PRO A 115 -3.93 21.38 6.24
N ASP A 116 -3.34 21.50 7.42
CA ASP A 116 -2.33 22.50 7.75
C ASP A 116 -0.89 21.95 7.74
N GLY A 117 -0.71 20.70 7.32
CA GLY A 117 0.60 20.08 7.08
C GLY A 117 0.73 18.65 7.61
N ARG A 118 1.96 18.15 7.52
CA ARG A 118 2.35 16.80 7.95
C ARG A 118 2.73 16.75 9.42
N TYR A 119 2.26 15.74 10.12
CA TYR A 119 2.58 15.49 11.52
C TYR A 119 3.18 14.11 11.73
N TYR A 120 3.99 13.96 12.76
CA TYR A 120 4.76 12.76 13.08
C TYR A 120 4.47 12.26 14.49
N PHE A 121 4.36 10.95 14.65
CA PHE A 121 3.90 10.37 15.91
C PHE A 121 4.99 10.34 16.99
N ASN A 122 4.62 10.78 18.19
CA ASN A 122 5.39 10.62 19.41
C ASN A 122 4.71 9.60 20.33
N THR A 123 5.33 8.42 20.50
CA THR A 123 4.80 7.35 21.35
C THR A 123 4.77 7.71 22.84
N SER A 124 5.76 8.48 23.32
CA SER A 124 5.90 8.80 24.74
C SER A 124 4.81 9.75 25.22
N LYS A 125 4.40 10.69 24.37
CA LYS A 125 3.34 11.67 24.66
C LYS A 125 1.98 11.27 24.08
N GLY A 126 1.95 10.29 23.16
CA GLY A 126 0.74 9.86 22.46
C GLY A 126 0.09 11.00 21.68
N VAL A 127 0.90 11.77 20.93
CA VAL A 127 0.50 12.95 20.15
C VAL A 127 1.25 13.01 18.82
N PHE A 128 0.73 13.80 17.89
CA PHE A 128 1.31 14.06 16.59
C PHE A 128 2.00 15.43 16.60
N LEU A 129 3.27 15.47 16.20
CA LEU A 129 4.14 16.65 16.22
C LEU A 129 4.40 17.15 14.79
N LYS A 130 4.30 18.46 14.56
CA LYS A 130 4.48 19.08 13.23
C LYS A 130 5.93 19.04 12.74
N THR A 131 6.90 19.06 13.67
CA THR A 131 8.33 19.06 13.36
C THR A 131 8.96 17.70 13.67
N VAL A 132 9.76 17.17 12.74
CA VAL A 132 10.57 15.98 13.00
C VAL A 132 11.78 16.37 13.84
N ASN A 133 11.72 16.05 15.13
CA ASN A 133 12.80 16.23 16.09
C ASN A 133 13.11 14.90 16.80
N ASP A 134 13.98 14.92 17.80
CA ASP A 134 14.32 13.72 18.57
C ASP A 134 13.18 13.15 19.41
N GLU A 135 12.11 13.93 19.62
CA GLU A 135 10.91 13.45 20.29
C GLU A 135 10.03 12.58 19.39
N VAL A 136 10.19 12.65 18.07
CA VAL A 136 9.47 11.79 17.13
C VAL A 136 9.97 10.36 17.27
N ARG A 137 9.04 9.44 17.49
CA ARG A 137 9.39 8.03 17.59
C ARG A 137 9.79 7.51 16.21
N ARG A 138 10.93 6.83 16.18
CA ARG A 138 11.48 6.21 14.98
C ARG A 138 11.78 4.74 15.23
N TRP A 139 11.65 3.93 14.18
CA TRP A 139 11.92 2.50 14.18
C TRP A 139 13.02 2.15 13.19
N ARG A 140 13.79 1.12 13.53
CA ARG A 140 14.78 0.50 12.64
C ARG A 140 14.11 -0.49 11.68
N GLU A 141 13.16 -1.27 12.21
CA GLU A 141 12.45 -2.31 11.47
C GLU A 141 11.09 -1.80 10.99
N PHE A 142 10.77 -2.05 9.72
CA PHE A 142 9.51 -1.67 9.10
C PHE A 142 8.30 -2.31 9.79
N ASP A 143 8.36 -3.62 10.06
CA ASP A 143 7.24 -4.38 10.62
C ASP A 143 6.79 -3.82 11.97
N LYS A 144 7.74 -3.39 12.81
CA LYS A 144 7.45 -2.76 14.11
C LYS A 144 6.79 -1.39 13.94
N ALA A 145 7.20 -0.61 12.93
CA ALA A 145 6.57 0.67 12.62
C ALA A 145 5.14 0.46 12.13
N ALA A 146 4.91 -0.48 11.22
CA ALA A 146 3.60 -0.81 10.69
C ALA A 146 2.65 -1.38 11.77
N ALA A 147 3.14 -2.28 12.63
CA ALA A 147 2.38 -2.79 13.77
C ALA A 147 1.97 -1.68 14.74
N THR A 148 2.88 -0.72 15.00
CA THR A 148 2.57 0.42 15.85
C THR A 148 1.58 1.37 15.17
N ALA A 149 1.71 1.62 13.87
CA ALA A 149 0.78 2.46 13.10
C ALA A 149 -0.65 1.92 13.19
N ASN A 150 -0.82 0.61 13.02
CA ASN A 150 -2.10 -0.08 13.22
C ASN A 150 -2.64 0.06 14.66
N THR A 151 -1.77 -0.13 15.66
CA THR A 151 -2.16 0.07 17.07
C THR A 151 -2.68 1.48 17.32
N ILE A 152 -2.10 2.49 16.67
CA ILE A 152 -2.57 3.88 16.76
C ILE A 152 -3.95 4.02 16.13
N ARG A 153 -4.21 3.44 14.95
CA ARG A 153 -5.51 3.53 14.23
C ARG A 153 -6.71 3.14 15.09
N VAL A 154 -6.53 2.23 16.05
CA VAL A 154 -7.61 1.72 16.93
C VAL A 154 -7.62 2.36 18.33
N ASN A 155 -6.63 3.19 18.64
CA ASN A 155 -6.48 3.76 19.97
C ASN A 155 -7.37 4.99 20.16
N LYS A 156 -8.54 4.79 20.78
CA LYS A 156 -9.49 5.87 21.09
C LYS A 156 -8.87 7.02 21.88
N LYS A 157 -7.93 6.76 22.79
CA LYS A 157 -7.29 7.83 23.60
C LYS A 157 -6.46 8.80 22.75
N ILE A 158 -5.92 8.33 21.62
CA ILE A 158 -5.18 9.18 20.69
C ILE A 158 -6.17 9.97 19.84
N TRP A 159 -7.15 9.31 19.23
CA TRP A 159 -8.11 9.96 18.31
C TRP A 159 -9.08 10.92 19.00
N ASN A 160 -9.37 10.73 20.28
CA ASN A 160 -10.14 11.71 21.06
C ASN A 160 -9.46 13.09 21.12
N LYS A 161 -8.14 13.18 20.89
CA LYS A 161 -7.41 14.45 20.80
C LYS A 161 -7.51 15.11 19.41
N TYR A 162 -7.93 14.36 18.40
CA TYR A 162 -7.98 14.77 16.98
C TYR A 162 -9.30 14.30 16.35
N PRO A 163 -10.46 14.85 16.79
CA PRO A 163 -11.77 14.37 16.38
C PRO A 163 -12.04 14.52 14.87
N ASP A 164 -11.42 15.50 14.23
CA ASP A 164 -11.60 15.79 12.80
C ASP A 164 -10.62 15.01 11.90
N TRP A 165 -9.71 14.22 12.48
CA TRP A 165 -8.70 13.48 11.72
C TRP A 165 -9.15 12.05 11.47
N ASN A 166 -8.95 11.57 10.25
CA ASN A 166 -9.28 10.18 9.90
C ASN A 166 -8.21 9.22 10.47
N PRO A 167 -8.61 8.27 11.34
CA PRO A 167 -7.68 7.30 11.90
C PRO A 167 -6.90 6.49 10.87
N LEU A 168 -7.51 6.18 9.72
CA LEU A 168 -6.92 5.37 8.65
C LEU A 168 -5.88 6.13 7.81
N SER A 169 -5.86 7.45 7.89
CA SER A 169 -4.96 8.29 7.08
C SER A 169 -3.52 8.32 7.63
N ASN A 170 -3.24 7.64 8.74
CA ASN A 170 -1.85 7.47 9.18
C ASN A 170 -1.10 6.49 8.26
N TYR A 171 0.19 6.74 8.09
CA TYR A 171 1.07 5.97 7.21
C TYR A 171 2.48 5.89 7.80
N VAL A 172 3.28 4.93 7.33
CA VAL A 172 4.70 4.83 7.68
C VAL A 172 5.51 5.42 6.54
N ILE A 173 6.39 6.36 6.88
CA ILE A 173 7.33 6.99 5.97
C ILE A 173 8.75 6.51 6.26
N ASN A 174 9.49 6.21 5.19
CA ASN A 174 10.93 6.03 5.26
C ASN A 174 11.59 7.40 5.17
N LEU A 175 12.10 7.90 6.29
CA LEU A 175 12.72 9.22 6.39
C LEU A 175 14.04 9.35 5.60
N LYS A 176 14.68 8.25 5.18
CA LYS A 176 15.87 8.31 4.31
C LYS A 176 15.50 8.60 2.86
N THR A 177 14.37 8.08 2.40
CA THR A 177 13.95 8.17 1.00
C THR A 177 12.80 9.15 0.81
N GLY A 178 12.12 9.56 1.88
CA GLY A 178 10.87 10.32 1.82
C GLY A 178 9.66 9.49 1.38
N ALA A 179 9.85 8.21 1.06
CA ALA A 179 8.80 7.36 0.50
C ALA A 179 7.82 6.90 1.59
N ILE A 180 6.53 6.95 1.27
CA ILE A 180 5.49 6.24 2.03
C ILE A 180 5.65 4.75 1.73
N VAL A 181 5.95 3.97 2.76
CA VAL A 181 6.20 2.52 2.65
C VAL A 181 5.06 1.68 3.18
N TRP A 182 4.10 2.31 3.86
CA TRP A 182 2.86 1.69 4.30
C TRP A 182 1.81 2.78 4.50
N PRO A 183 0.54 2.57 4.10
CA PRO A 183 0.04 1.34 3.50
C PRO A 183 0.45 1.17 2.04
N ASN A 184 0.42 -0.07 1.54
CA ASN A 184 0.91 -0.39 0.20
C ASN A 184 -0.03 0.22 -0.85
N LYS A 185 0.45 1.21 -1.63
CA LYS A 185 -0.39 2.07 -2.49
C LYS A 185 -1.05 1.35 -3.67
N GLU A 186 -0.54 0.20 -4.09
CA GLU A 186 -1.20 -0.64 -5.12
C GLU A 186 -2.60 -1.11 -4.67
N LEU A 187 -2.90 -1.10 -3.35
CA LEU A 187 -4.21 -1.42 -2.80
C LEU A 187 -5.34 -0.45 -3.18
N ASN A 188 -5.04 0.81 -3.50
CA ASN A 188 -6.06 1.84 -3.73
C ASN A 188 -6.36 2.09 -5.21
N SER A 189 -5.65 1.46 -6.14
CA SER A 189 -5.84 1.71 -7.58
C SER A 189 -7.10 1.08 -8.16
N PHE A 190 -7.65 0.05 -7.50
CA PHE A 190 -8.88 -0.62 -7.96
C PHE A 190 -10.18 0.12 -7.60
N PHE A 191 -10.14 1.14 -6.73
CA PHE A 191 -11.34 1.87 -6.31
C PHE A 191 -11.06 3.35 -6.06
N PRO A 192 -11.93 4.27 -6.54
CA PRO A 192 -11.66 5.71 -6.53
C PRO A 192 -11.49 6.27 -5.11
N ALA A 193 -10.57 7.24 -4.97
CA ALA A 193 -10.16 7.90 -3.73
C ALA A 193 -11.28 8.68 -2.98
N SER A 194 -12.52 8.67 -3.48
CA SER A 194 -13.65 9.44 -2.93
C SER A 194 -14.31 8.83 -1.68
N PHE A 195 -13.79 7.73 -1.14
CA PHE A 195 -14.41 7.00 -0.02
C PHE A 195 -13.96 7.48 1.38
N GLU A 196 -13.06 8.47 1.48
CA GLU A 196 -12.28 8.72 2.70
C GLU A 196 -12.92 9.55 3.82
N SER A 197 -14.08 10.19 3.64
CA SER A 197 -14.43 11.31 4.54
C SER A 197 -15.48 11.09 5.62
N ASN A 198 -16.13 9.94 5.77
CA ASN A 198 -17.24 9.83 6.75
C ASN A 198 -17.45 8.42 7.36
N TYR A 199 -16.45 7.87 8.05
CA TYR A 199 -16.63 6.61 8.79
C TYR A 199 -17.30 6.87 10.15
N GLY A 200 -18.61 6.61 10.23
CA GLY A 200 -19.44 7.03 11.35
C GLY A 200 -19.23 6.35 12.72
N THR A 201 -18.31 5.39 12.89
CA THR A 201 -18.06 4.74 14.20
C THR A 201 -16.64 4.17 14.37
N THR A 202 -16.18 4.02 15.63
CA THR A 202 -14.88 3.37 15.95
C THR A 202 -14.78 1.90 15.52
N ASN A 203 -15.91 1.20 15.32
CA ASN A 203 -15.90 -0.19 14.83
C ASN A 203 -15.60 -0.23 13.32
N SER A 204 -16.03 0.77 12.56
CA SER A 204 -15.75 0.87 11.13
C SER A 204 -14.26 0.97 10.82
N ALA A 205 -13.54 1.82 11.56
CA ALA A 205 -12.09 1.98 11.40
C ALA A 205 -11.32 0.70 11.77
N PHE A 206 -11.76 0.00 12.82
CA PHE A 206 -11.19 -1.28 13.24
C PHE A 206 -11.33 -2.36 12.16
N LEU A 207 -12.52 -2.50 11.55
CA LEU A 207 -12.76 -3.47 10.48
C LEU A 207 -11.92 -3.18 9.23
N LEU A 208 -11.85 -1.91 8.82
CA LEU A 208 -11.05 -1.52 7.65
C LEU A 208 -9.55 -1.72 7.89
N MET A 209 -9.04 -1.40 9.08
CA MET A 209 -7.66 -1.68 9.45
C MET A 209 -7.34 -3.17 9.37
N MET A 210 -8.19 -4.02 9.97
CA MET A 210 -7.98 -5.47 9.93
C MET A 210 -8.00 -6.00 8.49
N LEU A 211 -8.89 -5.46 7.66
CA LEU A 211 -8.98 -5.85 6.25
C LEU A 211 -7.69 -5.50 5.49
N GLU A 212 -7.15 -4.31 5.70
CA GLU A 212 -5.92 -3.82 5.06
C GLU A 212 -4.68 -4.62 5.50
N GLN A 213 -4.64 -5.03 6.77
CA GLN A 213 -3.60 -5.94 7.28
C GLN A 213 -3.69 -7.32 6.64
N LEU A 214 -4.89 -7.89 6.57
CA LEU A 214 -5.13 -9.18 5.94
C LEU A 214 -4.80 -9.16 4.45
N ASP A 215 -5.18 -8.10 3.74
CA ASP A 215 -4.88 -7.97 2.31
C ASP A 215 -3.37 -7.93 2.08
N THR A 216 -2.62 -7.18 2.89
CA THR A 216 -1.14 -7.19 2.82
C THR A 216 -0.57 -8.60 2.97
N GLN A 217 -1.02 -9.35 3.99
CA GLN A 217 -0.57 -10.72 4.24
C GLN A 217 -0.97 -11.68 3.11
N LEU A 218 -2.18 -11.54 2.59
CA LEU A 218 -2.73 -12.45 1.58
C LEU A 218 -2.19 -12.17 0.18
N GLN A 219 -1.87 -10.92 -0.17
CA GLN A 219 -1.20 -10.62 -1.45
C GLN A 219 0.20 -11.26 -1.51
N GLU A 220 0.95 -11.23 -0.41
CA GLU A 220 2.22 -11.97 -0.32
C GLU A 220 1.98 -13.47 -0.49
N HIS A 221 0.99 -14.01 0.22
CA HIS A 221 0.64 -15.43 0.16
C HIS A 221 0.21 -15.88 -1.25
N PHE A 222 -0.61 -15.10 -1.93
CA PHE A 222 -1.12 -15.38 -3.29
C PHE A 222 -0.16 -14.98 -4.42
N SER A 223 1.03 -14.47 -4.10
CA SER A 223 2.00 -14.05 -5.12
C SER A 223 2.44 -15.23 -5.99
N SER A 224 2.64 -14.99 -7.30
CA SER A 224 3.06 -16.00 -8.27
C SER A 224 4.42 -16.63 -7.95
N ILE A 225 5.25 -15.94 -7.16
CA ILE A 225 6.55 -16.45 -6.66
C ILE A 225 6.35 -17.65 -5.73
N ASN A 226 5.20 -17.75 -5.05
CA ASN A 226 4.83 -18.88 -4.20
C ASN A 226 4.09 -19.99 -4.96
N GLN A 227 3.80 -19.80 -6.25
CA GLN A 227 3.14 -20.79 -7.09
C GLN A 227 4.20 -21.63 -7.82
N GLN A 228 4.82 -22.58 -7.11
CA GLN A 228 5.58 -23.61 -7.80
C GLN A 228 4.63 -24.68 -8.35
N PRO A 229 4.86 -25.20 -9.57
CA PRO A 229 4.10 -26.33 -10.06
C PRO A 229 4.28 -27.50 -9.08
N MET A 230 3.18 -27.99 -8.52
CA MET A 230 3.21 -29.21 -7.73
C MET A 230 3.59 -30.36 -8.66
N ASN A 231 4.71 -31.03 -8.38
CA ASN A 231 4.94 -32.34 -8.95
C ASN A 231 3.83 -33.27 -8.44
N THR A 232 3.15 -33.95 -9.36
CA THR A 232 2.17 -35.00 -9.10
C THR A 232 2.87 -36.19 -8.44
N ILE A 233 3.11 -36.09 -7.14
CA ILE A 233 3.31 -37.26 -6.31
C ILE A 233 1.90 -37.76 -6.01
N GLU A 234 1.56 -38.92 -6.57
CA GLU A 234 0.30 -39.60 -6.27
C GLU A 234 0.30 -39.98 -4.78
N ASP A 235 -0.34 -39.15 -3.96
CA ASP A 235 -0.71 -39.57 -2.61
C ASP A 235 -1.88 -40.56 -2.72
N PRO A 236 -1.90 -41.64 -1.93
CA PRO A 236 -2.94 -42.67 -1.99
C PRO A 236 -4.30 -42.17 -1.45
N ILE A 237 -4.37 -40.91 -1.03
CA ILE A 237 -5.56 -40.31 -0.42
C ILE A 237 -6.39 -39.68 -1.54
N GLU A 238 -7.62 -40.14 -1.69
CA GLU A 238 -8.59 -39.56 -2.61
C GLU A 238 -9.03 -38.18 -2.10
N ILE A 239 -8.64 -37.12 -2.79
CA ILE A 239 -8.99 -35.73 -2.46
C ILE A 239 -10.09 -35.26 -3.43
N PRO A 240 -11.16 -34.59 -2.94
CA PRO A 240 -12.19 -34.02 -3.81
C PRO A 240 -11.59 -33.03 -4.82
N GLN A 241 -11.99 -33.15 -6.08
CA GLN A 241 -11.58 -32.19 -7.11
C GLN A 241 -12.36 -30.87 -6.96
N ILE A 242 -11.62 -29.77 -6.87
CA ILE A 242 -12.16 -28.42 -6.82
C ILE A 242 -11.66 -27.67 -8.06
N ASP A 243 -12.57 -27.00 -8.76
CA ASP A 243 -12.24 -26.10 -9.86
C ASP A 243 -11.64 -24.80 -9.28
N PHE A 244 -10.32 -24.81 -9.07
CA PHE A 244 -9.58 -23.66 -8.56
C PHE A 244 -9.40 -22.53 -9.57
N GLU A 245 -9.69 -22.74 -10.86
CA GLU A 245 -9.75 -21.64 -11.83
C GLU A 245 -10.98 -20.78 -11.57
N ARG A 246 -12.11 -21.43 -11.27
CA ARG A 246 -13.37 -20.75 -10.98
C ARG A 246 -13.55 -20.34 -9.52
N TYR A 247 -13.08 -21.15 -8.57
CA TYR A 247 -13.27 -20.95 -7.14
C TYR A 247 -11.93 -20.89 -6.42
N ASN A 248 -11.34 -19.70 -6.37
CA ASN A 248 -10.05 -19.49 -5.71
C ASN A 248 -10.15 -18.56 -4.49
N ALA A 249 -9.16 -18.71 -3.60
CA ALA A 249 -9.09 -17.97 -2.35
C ALA A 249 -8.90 -16.47 -2.56
N LYS A 250 -8.20 -16.04 -3.63
CA LYS A 250 -7.96 -14.63 -3.93
C LYS A 250 -9.28 -13.91 -4.26
N GLU A 251 -10.05 -14.43 -5.20
CA GLU A 251 -11.36 -13.87 -5.58
C GLU A 251 -12.35 -13.92 -4.41
N THR A 252 -12.31 -14.99 -3.61
CA THR A 252 -13.13 -15.10 -2.40
C THR A 252 -12.79 -13.98 -1.40
N PHE A 253 -11.50 -13.67 -1.22
CA PHE A 253 -11.06 -12.60 -0.34
C PHE A 253 -11.41 -11.21 -0.90
N ILE A 254 -11.34 -10.99 -2.22
CA ILE A 254 -11.79 -9.75 -2.87
C ILE A 254 -13.29 -9.51 -2.60
N ALA A 255 -14.12 -10.55 -2.74
CA ALA A 255 -15.55 -10.46 -2.46
C ALA A 255 -15.82 -10.13 -0.98
N LEU A 256 -15.12 -10.79 -0.04
CA LEU A 256 -15.20 -10.47 1.39
C LEU A 256 -14.78 -9.01 1.66
N SER A 257 -13.71 -8.55 1.03
CA SER A 257 -13.18 -7.19 1.16
C SER A 257 -14.19 -6.13 0.72
N TYR A 258 -14.88 -6.38 -0.39
CA TYR A 258 -15.96 -5.51 -0.85
C TYR A 258 -17.10 -5.46 0.18
N ILE A 259 -17.56 -6.62 0.67
CA ILE A 259 -18.64 -6.69 1.67
C ILE A 259 -18.29 -5.89 2.93
N VAL A 260 -17.07 -6.04 3.47
CA VAL A 260 -16.60 -5.30 4.65
C VAL A 260 -16.66 -3.78 4.41
N ARG A 261 -16.13 -3.33 3.27
CA ARG A 261 -16.08 -1.89 2.93
C ARG A 261 -17.48 -1.29 2.77
N VAL A 262 -18.44 -2.04 2.20
CA VAL A 262 -19.82 -1.58 2.04
C VAL A 262 -20.58 -1.59 3.37
N ILE A 263 -20.40 -2.60 4.23
CA ILE A 263 -21.01 -2.65 5.57
C ILE A 263 -20.60 -1.46 6.42
N VAL A 264 -19.34 -1.04 6.32
CA VAL A 264 -18.83 0.15 7.01
C VAL A 264 -19.58 1.43 6.63
N GLN A 265 -20.17 1.51 5.43
CA GLN A 265 -20.96 2.64 4.96
C GLN A 265 -22.40 2.65 5.49
N LYS A 266 -22.85 1.59 6.18
CA LYS A 266 -24.23 1.43 6.65
C LYS A 266 -24.77 2.67 7.40
N PRO A 267 -24.05 3.30 8.33
CA PRO A 267 -24.55 4.50 9.01
C PRO A 267 -24.86 5.66 8.06
N LEU A 268 -24.06 5.85 7.01
CA LEU A 268 -24.28 6.88 6.00
C LEU A 268 -25.45 6.55 5.09
N ILE A 269 -25.58 5.28 4.71
CA ILE A 269 -26.70 4.80 3.90
C ILE A 269 -28.02 4.98 4.66
N ASP A 270 -28.05 4.64 5.95
CA ASP A 270 -29.21 4.83 6.82
C ASP A 270 -29.54 6.33 7.00
N LYS A 271 -28.51 7.19 7.16
CA LYS A 271 -28.67 8.65 7.20
C LYS A 271 -29.24 9.19 5.89
N ALA A 272 -28.71 8.76 4.76
CA ALA A 272 -29.19 9.17 3.44
C ALA A 272 -30.64 8.76 3.23
N LEU A 273 -30.99 7.50 3.56
CA LEU A 273 -32.36 7.02 3.47
C LEU A 273 -33.31 7.84 4.34
N LYS A 274 -32.90 8.18 5.57
CA LYS A 274 -33.65 9.06 6.46
C LYS A 274 -33.87 10.46 5.87
N CYS A 275 -32.85 11.07 5.26
CA CYS A 275 -32.96 12.37 4.59
C CYS A 275 -33.97 12.32 3.43
N TYR A 276 -33.90 11.28 2.59
CA TYR A 276 -34.90 11.12 1.53
C TYR A 276 -36.32 10.97 2.08
N ASP A 277 -36.50 10.17 3.14
CA ASP A 277 -37.83 9.84 3.65
C ASP A 277 -38.44 10.94 4.51
N LYS A 278 -37.65 11.69 5.29
CA LYS A 278 -38.14 12.67 6.27
C LYS A 278 -37.98 14.13 5.86
N GLU A 279 -37.16 14.41 4.85
CA GLU A 279 -36.90 15.78 4.38
C GLU A 279 -37.36 15.88 2.92
N LEU A 280 -36.58 15.33 1.98
CA LEU A 280 -36.82 15.53 0.55
C LEU A 280 -38.22 15.12 0.10
N LEU A 281 -38.64 13.87 0.36
CA LEU A 281 -39.97 13.41 -0.07
C LEU A 281 -41.10 14.11 0.68
N GLN A 282 -40.86 14.55 1.91
CA GLN A 282 -41.82 15.33 2.68
C GLN A 282 -42.01 16.72 2.06
N ASP A 283 -40.93 17.36 1.61
CA ASP A 283 -40.98 18.66 0.92
C ASP A 283 -41.73 18.57 -0.41
N TYR A 284 -41.57 17.47 -1.16
CA TYR A 284 -42.38 17.22 -2.37
C TYR A 284 -43.88 17.14 -2.05
N LEU A 285 -44.28 16.52 -0.93
CA LEU A 285 -45.68 16.48 -0.50
C LEU A 285 -46.18 17.86 -0.09
N HIS A 286 -45.42 18.57 0.76
CA HIS A 286 -45.77 19.93 1.17
C HIS A 286 -45.87 20.90 -0.01
N THR A 287 -45.03 20.74 -1.03
CA THR A 287 -45.09 21.56 -2.25
C THR A 287 -46.42 21.37 -2.98
N ILE A 288 -46.92 20.13 -3.08
CA ILE A 288 -48.25 19.88 -3.66
C ILE A 288 -49.36 20.45 -2.78
N GLU A 289 -49.22 20.36 -1.46
CA GLU A 289 -50.24 20.82 -0.50
C GLU A 289 -50.36 22.35 -0.44
N LEU A 290 -49.24 23.07 -0.57
CA LEU A 290 -49.16 24.51 -0.30
C LEU A 290 -49.04 25.39 -1.55
N ALA A 291 -48.61 24.84 -2.69
CA ALA A 291 -48.43 25.63 -3.90
C ALA A 291 -49.76 25.83 -4.65
N ASP A 292 -49.90 26.99 -5.29
CA ASP A 292 -50.95 27.24 -6.26
C ASP A 292 -50.73 26.36 -7.50
N LEU A 293 -51.52 25.29 -7.62
CA LEU A 293 -51.42 24.31 -8.70
C LEU A 293 -51.63 24.91 -10.09
N SER A 294 -52.25 26.09 -10.21
CA SER A 294 -52.41 26.78 -11.50
C SER A 294 -51.07 27.29 -12.08
N ARG A 295 -50.05 27.48 -11.23
CA ARG A 295 -48.69 27.91 -11.62
C ARG A 295 -47.69 26.76 -11.66
N PHE A 296 -48.18 25.52 -11.50
CA PHE A 296 -47.35 24.34 -11.30
C PHE A 296 -47.05 23.65 -12.63
N ASN A 297 -45.76 23.53 -12.98
CA ASN A 297 -45.34 22.72 -14.12
C ASN A 297 -45.36 21.23 -13.73
N ALA A 298 -46.51 20.59 -13.97
CA ALA A 298 -46.73 19.19 -13.61
C ALA A 298 -45.70 18.22 -14.24
N ASN A 299 -45.25 18.48 -15.47
CA ASN A 299 -44.28 17.62 -16.15
C ASN A 299 -42.89 17.70 -15.51
N GLU A 300 -42.43 18.92 -15.22
CA GLU A 300 -41.13 19.13 -14.59
C GLU A 300 -41.11 18.58 -13.16
N PHE A 301 -42.16 18.83 -12.38
CA PHE A 301 -42.30 18.27 -11.04
C PHE A 301 -42.31 16.74 -11.05
N THR A 302 -43.11 16.12 -11.94
CA THR A 302 -43.20 14.66 -12.03
C THR A 302 -41.86 14.04 -12.39
N ASN A 303 -41.13 14.66 -13.32
CA ASN A 303 -39.78 14.23 -13.69
C ASN A 303 -38.80 14.32 -12.50
N GLN A 304 -38.80 15.43 -11.77
CA GLN A 304 -37.94 15.60 -10.60
C GLN A 304 -38.28 14.60 -9.49
N LEU A 305 -39.57 14.41 -9.19
CA LEU A 305 -40.04 13.43 -8.23
C LEU A 305 -39.64 12.01 -8.62
N GLN A 306 -39.79 11.63 -9.89
CA GLN A 306 -39.37 10.33 -10.41
C GLN A 306 -37.87 10.11 -10.22
N GLN A 307 -37.04 11.10 -10.56
CA GLN A 307 -35.58 11.01 -10.38
C GLN A 307 -35.18 10.86 -8.91
N THR A 308 -35.80 11.65 -8.02
CA THR A 308 -35.60 11.55 -6.57
C THR A 308 -36.01 10.17 -6.05
N ARG A 309 -37.16 9.64 -6.48
CA ARG A 309 -37.64 8.30 -6.11
C ARG A 309 -36.71 7.19 -6.60
N LEU A 310 -36.16 7.31 -7.82
CA LEU A 310 -35.19 6.35 -8.36
C LEU A 310 -33.88 6.36 -7.57
N LYS A 311 -33.34 7.53 -7.23
CA LYS A 311 -32.15 7.65 -6.37
C LYS A 311 -32.38 7.03 -5.00
N ARG A 312 -33.51 7.36 -4.36
CA ARG A 312 -33.92 6.77 -3.09
C ARG A 312 -34.08 5.24 -3.17
N ARG A 313 -34.60 4.71 -4.28
CA ARG A 313 -34.74 3.25 -4.49
C ARG A 313 -33.39 2.54 -4.52
N LYS A 314 -32.37 3.12 -5.17
CA LYS A 314 -31.00 2.57 -5.16
C LYS A 314 -30.45 2.46 -3.73
N ILE A 315 -30.62 3.52 -2.94
CA ILE A 315 -30.19 3.55 -1.53
C ILE A 315 -30.97 2.53 -0.70
N LYS A 316 -32.30 2.47 -0.85
CA LYS A 316 -33.14 1.50 -0.13
C LYS A 316 -32.74 0.05 -0.43
N ASN A 317 -32.49 -0.27 -1.70
CA ASN A 317 -32.08 -1.62 -2.10
C ASN A 317 -30.74 -1.98 -1.46
N LEU A 318 -29.77 -1.07 -1.49
CA LEU A 318 -28.47 -1.29 -0.84
C LEU A 318 -28.62 -1.47 0.68
N ALA A 319 -29.42 -0.62 1.34
CA ALA A 319 -29.71 -0.74 2.77
C ALA A 319 -30.33 -2.11 3.12
N LEU A 320 -31.24 -2.61 2.29
CA LEU A 320 -31.86 -3.93 2.47
C LEU A 320 -30.82 -5.05 2.46
N PHE A 321 -29.95 -5.08 1.44
CA PHE A 321 -28.88 -6.08 1.38
C PHE A 321 -27.96 -5.99 2.59
N LEU A 322 -27.58 -4.77 2.99
CA LEU A 322 -26.69 -4.58 4.14
C LEU A 322 -27.32 -4.98 5.47
N ASN A 323 -28.64 -4.79 5.64
CA ASN A 323 -29.34 -5.28 6.82
C ASN A 323 -29.27 -6.81 6.89
N ILE A 324 -29.61 -7.49 5.79
CA ILE A 324 -29.57 -8.96 5.72
C ILE A 324 -28.16 -9.48 5.98
N ILE A 325 -27.14 -8.88 5.36
CA ILE A 325 -25.75 -9.30 5.59
C ILE A 325 -25.34 -9.04 7.03
N ALA A 326 -25.64 -7.87 7.61
CA ALA A 326 -25.28 -7.55 8.99
C ALA A 326 -25.96 -8.46 10.02
N GLU A 327 -27.18 -8.91 9.74
CA GLU A 327 -27.92 -9.85 10.59
C GLU A 327 -27.33 -11.28 10.54
N ASN A 328 -26.77 -11.69 9.40
CA ASN A 328 -26.37 -13.08 9.16
C ASN A 328 -24.84 -13.30 9.12
N MET A 329 -24.04 -12.23 9.00
CA MET A 329 -22.60 -12.31 8.83
C MET A 329 -21.88 -11.46 9.88
N ASN A 330 -21.22 -12.13 10.83
CA ASN A 330 -20.32 -11.46 11.77
C ASN A 330 -18.95 -11.21 11.12
N VAL A 331 -18.86 -10.13 10.34
CA VAL A 331 -17.65 -9.75 9.62
C VAL A 331 -16.46 -9.53 10.56
N GLU A 332 -16.68 -8.95 11.74
CA GLU A 332 -15.60 -8.76 12.72
C GLU A 332 -14.98 -10.09 13.15
N LYS A 333 -15.82 -11.07 13.46
CA LYS A 333 -15.38 -12.42 13.85
C LYS A 333 -14.65 -13.10 12.69
N ILE A 334 -15.15 -12.99 11.47
CA ILE A 334 -14.51 -13.56 10.27
C ILE A 334 -13.10 -12.97 10.10
N LEU A 335 -12.97 -11.65 10.09
CA LEU A 335 -11.66 -11.00 9.97
C LEU A 335 -10.72 -11.38 11.12
N LYS A 336 -11.24 -11.51 12.35
CA LYS A 336 -10.42 -11.89 13.52
C LYS A 336 -9.87 -13.29 13.39
N GLN A 337 -10.71 -14.23 12.95
CA GLN A 337 -10.32 -15.61 12.75
C GLN A 337 -9.30 -15.74 11.61
N LEU A 338 -9.53 -15.07 10.49
CA LEU A 338 -8.57 -15.03 9.38
C LEU A 338 -7.21 -14.47 9.86
N TRP A 339 -7.21 -13.38 10.63
CA TRP A 339 -5.95 -12.78 11.07
C TRP A 339 -5.16 -13.65 12.07
N GLN A 340 -5.86 -14.48 12.83
CA GLN A 340 -5.27 -15.40 13.80
C GLN A 340 -4.77 -16.71 13.15
N GLU A 341 -5.12 -16.98 11.89
CA GLU A 341 -4.82 -18.25 11.23
C GLU A 341 -3.31 -18.37 10.91
N PRO A 342 -2.58 -19.31 11.54
CA PRO A 342 -1.13 -19.43 11.37
C PRO A 342 -0.71 -19.82 9.95
N SER A 343 -1.55 -20.56 9.23
CA SER A 343 -1.26 -21.01 7.86
C SER A 343 -1.14 -19.86 6.86
N LEU A 344 -1.81 -18.73 7.12
CA LEU A 344 -1.70 -17.51 6.32
C LEU A 344 -0.38 -16.74 6.56
N ARG A 345 0.42 -17.15 7.55
CA ARG A 345 1.75 -16.57 7.85
C ARG A 345 2.91 -17.41 7.30
N ASN A 346 2.64 -18.27 6.31
CA ASN A 346 3.60 -19.23 5.75
C ASN A 346 4.28 -20.12 6.82
N CYS A 347 3.57 -20.42 7.92
CA CYS A 347 4.04 -21.29 8.98
C CYS A 347 3.32 -22.63 8.89
N TYR A 348 3.95 -23.62 8.26
CA TYR A 348 3.37 -24.95 8.13
C TYR A 348 3.67 -25.82 9.36
N HIS A 349 2.64 -26.42 9.95
CA HIS A 349 2.79 -27.47 10.96
C HIS A 349 2.26 -28.77 10.36
N TYR A 350 3.13 -29.76 10.19
CA TYR A 350 2.72 -31.08 9.70
C TYR A 350 1.80 -31.74 10.73
N ARG A 351 0.53 -31.95 10.36
CA ARG A 351 -0.45 -32.64 11.21
C ARG A 351 -0.38 -34.16 11.11
N HIS A 352 0.13 -34.67 9.98
CA HIS A 352 0.34 -36.10 9.77
C HIS A 352 1.81 -36.45 10.06
N PRO A 353 2.10 -37.24 11.11
CA PRO A 353 3.48 -37.53 11.52
C PRO A 353 4.31 -38.15 10.39
N GLU A 354 3.72 -39.07 9.62
CA GLU A 354 4.41 -39.79 8.54
C GLU A 354 4.75 -38.87 7.35
N THR A 355 3.85 -37.94 7.02
CA THR A 355 4.08 -36.93 5.97
C THR A 355 5.11 -35.91 6.43
N GLY A 356 5.05 -35.52 7.72
CA GLY A 356 6.04 -34.64 8.32
C GLY A 356 7.44 -35.25 8.30
N GLN A 357 7.57 -36.53 8.65
CA GLN A 357 8.84 -37.24 8.59
C GLN A 357 9.36 -37.35 7.15
N ARG A 358 8.52 -37.75 6.20
CA ARG A 358 8.89 -37.84 4.78
C ARG A 358 9.37 -36.50 4.22
N MET A 359 8.73 -35.39 4.59
CA MET A 359 9.13 -34.05 4.15
C MET A 359 10.41 -33.56 4.82
N LEU A 360 10.63 -33.87 6.10
CA LEU A 360 11.90 -33.64 6.79
C LEU A 360 13.04 -34.42 6.12
N ASP A 361 12.81 -35.68 5.75
CA ASP A 361 13.80 -36.50 5.06
C ASP A 361 14.16 -35.90 3.69
N ILE A 362 13.18 -35.44 2.92
CA ILE A 362 13.40 -34.75 1.63
C ILE A 362 14.21 -33.45 1.80
N MET A 363 13.95 -32.68 2.86
CA MET A 363 14.73 -31.47 3.17
C MET A 363 16.18 -31.80 3.56
N ASN A 364 16.39 -32.92 4.26
CA ASN A 364 17.70 -33.35 4.73
C ASN A 364 18.56 -34.02 3.63
N VAL A 365 17.95 -34.62 2.60
CA VAL A 365 18.70 -35.21 1.45
C VAL A 365 19.44 -34.12 0.65
N LYS A 366 18.89 -32.90 0.53
CA LYS A 366 19.57 -31.78 -0.15
C LYS A 366 20.83 -31.28 0.57
N SER A 367 21.04 -31.64 1.84
CA SER A 367 22.26 -31.34 2.59
C SER A 367 23.37 -32.40 2.44
N GLY A 368 23.10 -33.52 1.76
CA GLY A 368 24.04 -34.65 1.61
C GLY A 368 24.88 -34.66 0.32
N GLU A 369 24.48 -33.93 -0.72
CA GLU A 369 25.24 -33.86 -1.99
C GLU A 369 26.30 -32.76 -1.94
N GLY A 370 27.35 -33.01 -1.18
CA GLY A 370 28.47 -32.07 -1.07
C GLY A 370 29.60 -32.56 -0.19
N ARG A 371 29.99 -33.84 -0.28
CA ARG A 371 31.27 -34.39 0.20
C ARG A 371 31.39 -35.88 -0.14
N ALA A 372 31.73 -36.17 -1.39
CA ALA A 372 32.41 -37.41 -1.75
C ALA A 372 33.10 -37.20 -3.12
N GLY A 373 34.29 -36.62 -3.06
CA GLY A 373 35.18 -36.47 -4.19
C GLY A 373 36.47 -35.81 -3.71
N GLU A 374 37.59 -36.46 -4.00
CA GLU A 374 38.99 -36.15 -3.62
C GLU A 374 39.42 -36.65 -2.24
N ASN A 375 40.55 -37.33 -2.06
CA ASN A 375 41.47 -38.11 -2.89
C ASN A 375 42.47 -38.72 -1.87
N TYR A 376 42.75 -40.02 -2.01
CA TYR A 376 43.83 -40.80 -1.37
C TYR A 376 43.96 -40.82 0.16
#